data_AF-A0A7V7KBV1-F1
#
_entry.id   AF-A0A7V7KBV1-F1
#
_cell.length_a   1.000
_cell.length_b   1.000
_cell.length_c   1.000
_cell.angle_alpha   90.00
_cell.angle_beta   90.00
_cell.angle_gamma   90.00
#
_symmetry.space_group_name_H-M   'P 1'
#
loop_
_entity.id
_entity.type
_entity.pdbx_description
1 polymer ?
#
loop_
_entity_poly.entity_id
_entity_poly.type
_entity_poly.pdbx_seq_one_letter_code
_entity_poly.pdbx_strand_id
1 'polypeptide(L)'
;MKALGQRQLVGQLIGVAPLTAKLPDGLGTTTRYRVSLLTDLGIQEFMLDEAESVQFVDPALRAKVTGALAAISTHRARDRRRLNVEIKGSGKRTVRIGYVVEAPLWKTSYRLTVDEGNGGGGGLLQGWAIVENMSGQDWNGVELTLVSGNPVTFRQALYSAYYVDRPSVPVEVLGRVLPKPDAGAVRAAGRPDEKRLRKRKPAPPGRRPAAKGLGFGGGSGAMGGLAEMMAEAPPPPGAPPARPAVSREAATQVLFRFPGGVSLPSGGSLAVPFVNREVPARRLSLYQPGTHSRHPLATVRLVNDGATGLPPGILTLYERAPKTGVVSFIGDARMTTLPAGEERLVSFAVDQKTRIGKETSDTRTISKGAIEQGVLRLTVVRRKATTYRVKAPAREDRKLLIEHPRRRGWKLVSPDEKSVELAGAKYRIRHQLTKGAEQAFKVIVEKPVTETVGISSLRLDKVLFYAGSAELSGPLRKAFAEVAELRREVDKSRREISRLGKGKNGLFKDQERIRKNLGNVSSDSDIYRRYVKKLDAQENELENIAEALEKENAKLNESTEALAGYIAKLKI
;
A
#
# COMPACT_ATOMS: atom_id res chain seq x y z
N MET A 1 -17.21 -43.06 -33.66
CA MET A 1 -17.36 -41.80 -34.43
C MET A 1 -17.06 -42.11 -35.89
N LYS A 2 -17.80 -41.52 -36.83
CA LYS A 2 -17.56 -41.59 -38.27
C LYS A 2 -17.37 -40.17 -38.77
N ALA A 3 -16.21 -39.89 -39.36
CA ALA A 3 -15.90 -38.63 -40.02
C ALA A 3 -15.92 -38.86 -41.54
N LEU A 4 -16.59 -37.96 -42.26
CA LEU A 4 -16.69 -37.97 -43.71
C LEU A 4 -16.08 -36.66 -44.23
N GLY A 5 -15.19 -36.79 -45.22
CA GLY A 5 -14.46 -35.71 -45.88
C GLY A 5 -13.63 -36.33 -47.01
N GLN A 6 -12.40 -35.86 -47.21
CA GLN A 6 -11.48 -36.46 -48.22
C GLN A 6 -11.19 -37.95 -47.98
N ARG A 7 -11.34 -38.42 -46.74
CA ARG A 7 -11.25 -39.84 -46.36
C ARG A 7 -12.38 -40.15 -45.38
N GLN A 8 -12.94 -41.35 -45.48
CA GLN A 8 -13.89 -41.85 -44.50
C GLN A 8 -13.13 -42.53 -43.35
N LEU A 9 -13.27 -42.00 -42.14
CA LEU A 9 -12.65 -42.56 -40.94
C LEU A 9 -13.73 -43.02 -39.96
N VAL A 10 -13.62 -44.25 -39.47
CA VAL A 10 -14.52 -44.82 -38.45
C VAL A 10 -13.70 -45.39 -37.32
N GLY A 11 -13.92 -44.91 -36.10
CA GLY A 11 -13.18 -45.36 -34.93
C GLY A 11 -13.70 -44.79 -33.62
N GLN A 12 -13.12 -45.22 -32.50
CA GLN A 12 -13.40 -44.67 -31.18
C GLN A 12 -12.68 -43.32 -31.01
N LEU A 13 -13.39 -42.28 -30.60
CA LEU A 13 -12.78 -40.99 -30.31
C LEU A 13 -11.93 -41.11 -29.05
N ILE A 14 -10.63 -40.84 -29.18
CA ILE A 14 -9.67 -40.92 -28.06
C ILE A 14 -9.08 -39.57 -27.67
N GLY A 15 -9.14 -38.56 -28.56
CA GLY A 15 -8.67 -37.22 -28.24
C GLY A 15 -9.09 -36.15 -29.24
N VAL A 16 -9.25 -34.92 -28.74
CA VAL A 16 -9.36 -33.70 -29.54
C VAL A 16 -8.38 -32.69 -28.96
N ALA A 17 -7.37 -32.30 -29.73
CA ALA A 17 -6.31 -31.40 -29.29
C ALA A 17 -6.35 -30.09 -30.10
N PRO A 18 -6.29 -28.91 -29.44
CA PRO A 18 -6.14 -27.65 -30.15
C PRO A 18 -4.72 -27.51 -30.70
N LEU A 19 -4.61 -26.99 -31.91
CA LEU A 19 -3.35 -26.68 -32.59
C LEU A 19 -3.39 -25.24 -33.11
N THR A 20 -2.33 -24.49 -32.82
CA THR A 20 -2.15 -23.15 -33.36
C THR A 20 -1.58 -23.26 -34.76
N ALA A 21 -2.37 -22.90 -35.77
CA ALA A 21 -1.94 -22.82 -37.16
C ALA A 21 -1.77 -21.34 -37.57
N LYS A 22 -0.77 -21.04 -38.41
CA LYS A 22 -0.62 -19.70 -38.98
C LYS A 22 -1.65 -19.50 -40.10
N LEU A 23 -2.23 -18.30 -40.19
CA LEU A 23 -3.11 -17.94 -41.29
C LEU A 23 -2.32 -17.86 -42.61
N PRO A 24 -2.91 -18.21 -43.77
CA PRO A 24 -2.22 -18.24 -45.07
C PRO A 24 -1.62 -16.89 -45.50
N ASP A 25 -2.19 -15.79 -45.02
CA ASP A 25 -1.73 -14.42 -45.25
C ASP A 25 -0.54 -14.01 -44.36
N GLY A 26 -0.13 -14.86 -43.40
CA GLY A 26 0.93 -14.58 -42.45
C GLY A 26 0.58 -13.52 -41.40
N LEU A 27 -0.65 -12.98 -41.39
CA LEU A 27 -1.07 -11.85 -40.55
C LEU A 27 -1.70 -12.28 -39.21
N GLY A 28 -1.71 -13.57 -38.89
CA GLY A 28 -2.15 -14.05 -37.60
C GLY A 28 -2.08 -15.56 -37.42
N THR A 29 -2.69 -16.04 -36.34
CA THR A 29 -2.83 -17.47 -36.04
C THR A 29 -4.29 -17.80 -35.81
N THR A 30 -4.69 -19.01 -36.20
CA THR A 30 -6.01 -19.58 -35.95
C THR A 30 -5.86 -20.89 -35.19
N THR A 31 -6.89 -21.25 -34.41
CA THR A 31 -6.90 -22.54 -33.69
C THR A 31 -7.62 -23.57 -34.55
N ARG A 32 -6.90 -24.59 -35.00
CA ARG A 32 -7.46 -25.79 -35.65
C ARG A 32 -7.52 -26.92 -34.63
N TYR A 33 -8.43 -27.87 -34.83
CA TYR A 33 -8.62 -28.98 -33.89
C TYR A 33 -8.24 -30.28 -34.57
N ARG A 34 -7.27 -31.00 -34.00
CA ARG A 34 -6.93 -32.34 -34.45
C ARG A 34 -7.72 -33.36 -33.66
N VAL A 35 -8.35 -34.27 -34.38
CA VAL A 35 -9.13 -35.36 -33.83
C VAL A 35 -8.36 -36.66 -34.03
N SER A 36 -8.16 -37.41 -32.96
CA SER A 36 -7.50 -38.73 -32.98
C SER A 36 -8.55 -39.81 -32.74
N LEU A 37 -8.64 -40.76 -33.66
CA LEU A 37 -9.55 -41.91 -33.62
C LEU A 37 -8.74 -43.21 -33.49
N LEU A 38 -9.13 -44.08 -32.57
CA LEU A 38 -8.66 -45.46 -32.53
C LEU A 38 -9.48 -46.29 -33.52
N THR A 39 -8.83 -46.80 -34.55
CA THR A 39 -9.42 -47.64 -35.62
C THR A 39 -8.78 -49.03 -35.60
N ASP A 40 -9.32 -49.97 -36.38
CA ASP A 40 -8.75 -51.32 -36.52
C ASP A 40 -7.34 -51.31 -37.17
N LEU A 41 -6.98 -50.22 -37.85
CA LEU A 41 -5.66 -49.98 -38.45
C LEU A 41 -4.71 -49.22 -37.50
N GLY A 42 -5.11 -48.97 -36.26
CA GLY A 42 -4.39 -48.16 -35.28
C GLY A 42 -4.96 -46.75 -35.13
N ILE A 43 -4.17 -45.85 -34.56
CA ILE A 43 -4.59 -44.46 -34.32
C ILE A 43 -4.49 -43.66 -35.63
N GLN A 44 -5.61 -43.06 -36.03
CA GLN A 44 -5.69 -42.20 -37.20
C GLN A 44 -6.11 -40.79 -36.79
N GLU A 45 -5.43 -39.78 -37.35
CA GLU A 45 -5.66 -38.38 -37.04
C GLU A 45 -6.15 -37.62 -38.27
N PHE A 46 -7.04 -36.64 -38.04
CA PHE A 46 -7.47 -35.69 -39.07
C PHE A 46 -7.74 -34.32 -38.44
N MET A 47 -7.69 -33.25 -39.22
CA MET A 47 -8.13 -31.93 -38.74
C MET A 47 -9.65 -31.83 -38.86
N LEU A 48 -10.32 -31.36 -37.81
CA LEU A 48 -11.78 -31.34 -37.74
C LEU A 48 -12.43 -30.51 -38.86
N ASP A 49 -11.77 -29.46 -39.31
CA ASP A 49 -12.22 -28.61 -40.42
C ASP A 49 -12.03 -29.23 -41.81
N GLU A 50 -11.34 -30.37 -41.91
CA GLU A 50 -11.27 -31.19 -43.13
C GLU A 50 -12.42 -32.20 -43.21
N ALA A 51 -13.20 -32.36 -42.14
CA ALA A 51 -14.39 -33.20 -42.14
C ALA A 51 -15.62 -32.38 -42.56
N GLU A 52 -16.27 -32.81 -43.65
CA GLU A 52 -17.55 -32.27 -44.10
C GLU A 52 -18.69 -32.65 -43.15
N SER A 53 -18.63 -33.84 -42.56
CA SER A 53 -19.57 -34.23 -41.51
C SER A 53 -18.97 -35.19 -40.49
N VAL A 54 -19.48 -35.07 -39.27
CA VAL A 54 -19.14 -35.94 -38.14
C VAL A 54 -20.42 -36.58 -37.62
N GLN A 55 -20.40 -37.89 -37.47
CA GLN A 55 -21.52 -38.67 -36.97
C GLN A 55 -21.10 -39.56 -35.80
N PHE A 56 -21.92 -39.59 -34.75
CA PHE A 56 -21.81 -40.61 -33.71
C PHE A 56 -22.47 -41.89 -34.22
N VAL A 57 -21.67 -42.92 -34.50
CA VAL A 57 -22.14 -44.19 -35.08
C VAL A 57 -23.07 -44.92 -34.12
N ASP A 58 -22.79 -44.87 -32.81
CA ASP A 58 -23.64 -45.43 -31.76
C ASP A 58 -24.97 -44.65 -31.65
N PRO A 59 -26.12 -45.30 -31.93
CA PRO A 59 -27.44 -44.68 -31.81
C PRO A 59 -27.79 -44.21 -30.40
N ALA A 60 -27.35 -44.92 -29.35
CA ALA A 60 -27.62 -44.56 -27.96
C ALA A 60 -26.82 -43.31 -27.54
N LEU A 61 -25.55 -43.22 -27.96
CA LEU A 61 -24.73 -42.03 -27.76
C LEU A 61 -25.31 -40.83 -28.54
N ARG A 62 -25.76 -41.04 -29.78
CA ARG A 62 -26.41 -40.01 -30.59
C ARG A 62 -27.66 -39.47 -29.89
N ALA A 63 -28.52 -40.36 -29.38
CA ALA A 63 -29.71 -39.98 -28.61
C ALA A 63 -29.36 -39.20 -27.33
N LYS A 64 -28.31 -39.61 -26.60
CA LYS A 64 -27.81 -38.89 -25.41
C LYS A 64 -27.28 -37.50 -25.73
N VAL A 65 -26.49 -37.35 -26.80
CA VAL A 65 -25.96 -36.05 -27.24
C VAL A 65 -27.09 -35.13 -27.72
N THR A 66 -28.03 -35.64 -28.51
CA THR A 66 -29.22 -34.88 -28.92
C THR A 66 -30.06 -34.47 -27.71
N GLY A 67 -30.27 -35.37 -26.74
CA GLY A 67 -30.98 -35.07 -25.50
C GLY A 67 -30.25 -34.03 -24.62
N ALA A 68 -28.93 -34.09 -24.52
CA ALA A 68 -28.12 -33.11 -23.80
C ALA A 68 -28.14 -31.74 -24.47
N LEU A 69 -28.04 -31.67 -25.80
CA LEU A 69 -28.15 -30.43 -26.57
C LEU A 69 -29.54 -29.82 -26.45
N ALA A 70 -30.60 -30.64 -26.48
CA ALA A 70 -31.97 -30.21 -26.20
C ALA A 70 -32.12 -29.71 -24.76
N ALA A 71 -31.51 -30.38 -23.77
CA ALA A 71 -31.52 -29.95 -22.38
C ALA A 71 -30.78 -28.62 -22.18
N ILE A 72 -29.63 -28.40 -22.83
CA ILE A 72 -28.89 -27.13 -22.81
C ILE A 72 -29.71 -26.00 -23.44
N SER A 73 -30.37 -26.27 -24.58
CA SER A 73 -31.28 -25.33 -25.23
C SER A 73 -32.47 -24.98 -24.33
N THR A 74 -33.05 -25.99 -23.65
CA THR A 74 -34.16 -25.82 -22.70
C THR A 74 -33.71 -25.13 -21.40
N HIS A 75 -32.46 -25.32 -20.97
CA HIS A 75 -31.88 -24.69 -19.77
C HIS A 75 -31.65 -23.19 -19.98
N ARG A 76 -31.26 -22.73 -21.18
CA ARG A 76 -31.23 -21.29 -21.51
C ARG A 76 -32.59 -20.60 -21.37
N ALA A 77 -33.69 -21.35 -21.53
CA ALA A 77 -35.04 -20.82 -21.37
C ALA A 77 -35.59 -20.88 -19.92
N ARG A 78 -34.89 -21.54 -18.97
CA ARG A 78 -35.40 -21.88 -17.63
C ARG A 78 -34.94 -21.00 -16.46
N ASP A 79 -34.34 -19.84 -16.70
CA ASP A 79 -34.15 -18.83 -15.64
C ASP A 79 -35.41 -18.00 -15.34
N ARG A 80 -36.57 -18.37 -15.91
CA ARG A 80 -37.88 -17.76 -15.57
C ARG A 80 -38.68 -18.69 -14.66
N ARG A 81 -38.85 -18.30 -13.39
CA ARG A 81 -39.83 -18.90 -12.47
C ARG A 81 -41.11 -18.05 -12.42
N ARG A 82 -42.27 -18.70 -12.35
CA ARG A 82 -43.59 -18.05 -12.24
C ARG A 82 -43.93 -17.83 -10.76
N LEU A 83 -44.06 -16.57 -10.34
CA LEU A 83 -44.58 -16.18 -9.02
C LEU A 83 -46.07 -15.88 -9.16
N ASN A 84 -46.92 -16.62 -8.44
CA ASN A 84 -48.35 -16.32 -8.35
C ASN A 84 -48.60 -15.45 -7.12
N VAL A 85 -49.13 -14.24 -7.31
CA VAL A 85 -49.49 -13.30 -6.23
C VAL A 85 -51.01 -13.22 -6.15
N GLU A 86 -51.59 -13.80 -5.10
CA GLU A 86 -53.03 -13.76 -4.85
C GLU A 86 -53.38 -12.60 -3.92
N ILE A 87 -54.42 -11.83 -4.26
CA ILE A 87 -54.80 -10.61 -3.55
C ILE A 87 -56.24 -10.76 -3.08
N LYS A 88 -56.43 -10.89 -1.76
CA LYS A 88 -57.76 -11.12 -1.16
C LYS A 88 -58.55 -9.81 -1.02
N GLY A 89 -59.82 -9.81 -1.42
CA GLY A 89 -60.82 -8.73 -1.25
C GLY A 89 -61.48 -8.26 -2.55
N SER A 90 -62.66 -7.63 -2.47
CA SER A 90 -63.47 -7.16 -3.61
C SER A 90 -63.21 -5.68 -3.97
N GLY A 91 -63.41 -5.31 -5.24
CA GLY A 91 -63.23 -3.94 -5.75
C GLY A 91 -61.90 -3.69 -6.49
N LYS A 92 -61.83 -2.59 -7.27
CA LYS A 92 -60.61 -2.18 -8.01
C LYS A 92 -59.63 -1.46 -7.08
N ARG A 93 -58.36 -1.89 -7.06
CA ARG A 93 -57.28 -1.19 -6.34
C ARG A 93 -55.96 -1.32 -7.09
N THR A 94 -55.09 -0.32 -6.94
CA THR A 94 -53.72 -0.35 -7.48
C THR A 94 -52.82 -1.18 -6.57
N VAL A 95 -52.13 -2.17 -7.15
CA VAL A 95 -51.21 -3.05 -6.43
C VAL A 95 -49.80 -2.78 -6.95
N ARG A 96 -48.84 -2.56 -6.05
CA ARG A 96 -47.42 -2.40 -6.39
C ARG A 96 -46.65 -3.60 -5.86
N ILE A 97 -45.91 -4.26 -6.73
CA ILE A 97 -45.03 -5.39 -6.39
C ILE A 97 -43.60 -4.90 -6.51
N GLY A 98 -42.84 -4.95 -5.42
CA GLY A 98 -41.41 -4.70 -5.40
C GLY A 98 -40.66 -6.00 -5.12
N TYR A 99 -39.63 -6.30 -5.89
CA TYR A 99 -38.78 -7.48 -5.70
C TYR A 99 -37.32 -7.10 -5.96
N VAL A 100 -36.40 -7.82 -5.33
CA VAL A 100 -34.96 -7.60 -5.48
C VAL A 100 -34.39 -8.75 -6.30
N VAL A 101 -33.75 -8.42 -7.42
CA VAL A 101 -32.96 -9.37 -8.19
C VAL A 101 -31.49 -9.03 -8.04
N GLU A 102 -30.64 -10.03 -8.16
CA GLU A 102 -29.20 -9.81 -8.32
C GLU A 102 -29.00 -9.03 -9.62
N ALA A 103 -28.56 -7.77 -9.50
CA ALA A 103 -28.19 -6.94 -10.61
C ALA A 103 -26.65 -6.90 -10.70
N PRO A 104 -26.07 -6.84 -11.91
CA PRO A 104 -24.64 -6.63 -12.05
C PRO A 104 -24.24 -5.31 -11.38
N LEU A 105 -23.01 -5.26 -10.85
CA LEU A 105 -22.46 -4.05 -10.28
C LEU A 105 -22.41 -2.97 -11.37
N TRP A 106 -23.09 -1.84 -11.13
CA TRP A 106 -22.96 -0.68 -11.99
C TRP A 106 -21.58 -0.05 -11.78
N LYS A 107 -20.93 0.35 -12.88
CA LYS A 107 -19.58 0.90 -12.87
C LYS A 107 -19.67 2.40 -13.07
N THR A 108 -18.74 3.16 -12.50
CA THR A 108 -18.57 4.55 -12.87
C THR A 108 -17.32 4.73 -13.71
N SER A 109 -17.47 5.55 -14.74
CA SER A 109 -16.37 6.07 -15.54
C SER A 109 -16.45 7.58 -15.50
N TYR A 110 -15.30 8.22 -15.37
CA TYR A 110 -15.17 9.67 -15.32
C TYR A 110 -14.20 10.16 -16.37
N ARG A 111 -14.47 11.35 -16.89
CA ARG A 111 -13.55 12.14 -17.68
C ARG A 111 -13.26 13.43 -16.94
N LEU A 112 -11.99 13.70 -16.69
CA LEU A 112 -11.54 14.94 -16.09
C LEU A 112 -10.63 15.68 -17.07
N THR A 113 -11.08 16.84 -17.54
CA THR A 113 -10.26 17.73 -18.37
C THR A 113 -9.75 18.87 -17.49
N VAL A 114 -8.43 18.98 -17.33
CA VAL A 114 -7.77 20.05 -16.58
C VAL A 114 -7.09 21.03 -17.52
N ASP A 115 -7.02 22.30 -17.14
CA ASP A 115 -6.24 23.29 -17.89
C ASP A 115 -4.74 23.08 -17.68
N GLU A 116 -3.95 23.35 -18.72
CA GLU A 116 -2.50 23.26 -18.65
C GLU A 116 -1.91 24.28 -17.66
N GLY A 117 -0.97 23.82 -16.82
CA GLY A 117 -0.22 24.64 -15.87
C GLY A 117 -0.61 24.47 -14.39
N ASN A 118 0.17 25.05 -13.49
CA ASN A 118 0.00 24.90 -12.03
C ASN A 118 -1.01 25.87 -11.40
N GLY A 119 -1.64 26.73 -12.22
CA GLY A 119 -2.43 27.90 -11.79
C GLY A 119 -3.92 27.85 -12.14
N GLY A 120 -4.34 27.05 -13.13
CA GLY A 120 -5.75 26.85 -13.46
C GLY A 120 -6.44 26.11 -12.33
N GLY A 121 -7.33 26.79 -11.60
CA GLY A 121 -7.98 26.23 -10.41
C GLY A 121 -9.16 25.31 -10.70
N GLY A 122 -9.54 25.15 -11.97
CA GLY A 122 -10.74 24.43 -12.41
C GLY A 122 -10.43 23.26 -13.35
N GLY A 123 -11.33 22.29 -13.37
CA GLY A 123 -11.37 21.23 -14.36
C GLY A 123 -12.82 20.83 -14.65
N LEU A 124 -13.08 20.36 -15.86
CA LEU A 124 -14.40 19.84 -16.25
C LEU A 124 -14.47 18.36 -15.88
N LEU A 125 -15.35 18.01 -14.93
CA LEU A 125 -15.62 16.63 -14.54
C LEU A 125 -16.93 16.15 -15.16
N GLN A 126 -16.83 15.08 -15.92
CA GLN A 126 -17.96 14.36 -16.50
C GLN A 126 -17.94 12.93 -15.97
N GLY A 127 -19.09 12.40 -15.60
CA GLY A 127 -19.20 11.04 -15.07
C GLY A 127 -20.40 10.31 -15.63
N TRP A 128 -20.18 9.04 -15.97
CA TRP A 128 -21.17 8.13 -16.52
C TRP A 128 -21.33 6.94 -15.59
N ALA A 129 -22.58 6.53 -15.40
CA ALA A 129 -22.91 5.25 -14.84
C ALA A 129 -23.10 4.26 -15.98
N ILE A 130 -22.35 3.16 -15.93
CA ILE A 130 -22.45 2.06 -16.88
C ILE A 130 -23.31 1.00 -16.22
N VAL A 131 -24.47 0.74 -16.83
CA VAL A 131 -25.48 -0.17 -16.35
C VAL A 131 -25.70 -1.26 -17.39
N GLU A 132 -25.82 -2.50 -16.94
CA GLU A 132 -26.00 -3.68 -17.77
C GLU A 132 -27.35 -4.32 -17.43
N ASN A 133 -28.21 -4.54 -18.42
CA ASN A 133 -29.50 -5.20 -18.19
C ASN A 133 -29.34 -6.72 -18.24
N MET A 134 -29.16 -7.32 -17.05
CA MET A 134 -29.13 -8.78 -16.87
C MET A 134 -30.41 -9.32 -16.21
N SER A 135 -31.51 -8.54 -16.26
CA SER A 135 -32.77 -8.92 -15.62
C SER A 135 -33.58 -9.98 -16.39
N GLY A 136 -33.13 -10.35 -17.60
CA GLY A 136 -33.83 -11.32 -18.47
C GLY A 136 -35.12 -10.79 -19.10
N GLN A 137 -35.38 -9.48 -18.97
CA GLN A 137 -36.51 -8.76 -19.57
C GLN A 137 -36.04 -7.41 -20.09
N ASP A 138 -36.64 -6.94 -21.18
CA ASP A 138 -36.36 -5.62 -21.73
C ASP A 138 -36.88 -4.53 -20.79
N TRP A 139 -36.08 -3.50 -20.54
CA TRP A 139 -36.54 -2.31 -19.84
C TRP A 139 -37.30 -1.43 -20.82
N ASN A 140 -38.53 -1.05 -20.46
CA ASN A 140 -39.38 -0.17 -21.25
C ASN A 140 -39.85 0.99 -20.37
N GLY A 141 -39.17 2.14 -20.46
CA GLY A 141 -39.54 3.36 -19.73
C GLY A 141 -39.44 3.23 -18.21
N VAL A 142 -38.46 2.48 -17.69
CA VAL A 142 -38.34 2.23 -16.24
C VAL A 142 -37.79 3.46 -15.50
N GLU A 143 -38.22 3.67 -14.26
CA GLU A 143 -37.58 4.64 -13.37
C GLU A 143 -36.27 4.05 -12.82
N LEU A 144 -35.14 4.62 -13.23
CA LEU A 144 -33.82 4.16 -12.80
C LEU A 144 -33.29 5.02 -11.64
N THR A 145 -32.95 4.36 -10.53
CA THR A 145 -32.20 4.96 -9.41
C THR A 145 -30.96 4.12 -9.14
N LEU A 146 -29.78 4.75 -9.22
CA LEU A 146 -28.52 4.10 -8.87
C LEU A 146 -28.11 4.50 -7.46
N VAL A 147 -27.66 3.51 -6.70
CA VAL A 147 -27.27 3.68 -5.31
C VAL A 147 -25.76 3.50 -5.19
N SER A 148 -25.08 4.53 -4.69
CA SER A 148 -23.66 4.48 -4.34
C SER A 148 -23.51 4.43 -2.83
N GLY A 149 -23.10 3.27 -2.31
CA GLY A 149 -22.82 3.01 -0.90
C GLY A 149 -22.15 1.64 -0.75
N ASN A 150 -21.87 1.22 0.49
CA ASN A 150 -21.42 -0.14 0.79
C ASN A 150 -22.55 -0.93 1.49
N PRO A 151 -23.71 -1.16 0.84
CA PRO A 151 -24.77 -1.94 1.45
C PRO A 151 -24.32 -3.39 1.58
N VAL A 152 -24.43 -3.96 2.78
CA VAL A 152 -24.19 -5.39 2.98
C VAL A 152 -25.34 -6.14 2.30
N THR A 153 -25.05 -6.80 1.18
CA THR A 153 -25.93 -7.76 0.52
C THR A 153 -25.18 -9.09 0.45
N PHE A 154 -25.82 -10.18 0.90
CA PHE A 154 -25.18 -11.51 0.95
C PHE A 154 -25.94 -12.48 0.07
N ARG A 155 -25.20 -13.29 -0.70
CA ARG A 155 -25.71 -14.42 -1.46
C ARG A 155 -25.43 -15.66 -0.63
N GLN A 156 -26.47 -16.34 -0.16
CA GLN A 156 -26.33 -17.62 0.53
C GLN A 156 -27.00 -18.71 -0.29
N ALA A 157 -26.20 -19.59 -0.90
CA ALA A 157 -26.70 -20.77 -1.58
C ALA A 157 -27.10 -21.80 -0.52
N LEU A 158 -28.41 -21.93 -0.24
CA LEU A 158 -28.91 -22.78 0.84
C LEU A 158 -28.83 -24.29 0.55
N TYR A 159 -28.53 -24.70 -0.68
CA TYR A 159 -28.62 -26.11 -1.11
C TYR A 159 -27.46 -26.59 -2.01
N SER A 160 -26.38 -25.82 -2.11
CA SER A 160 -25.21 -26.19 -2.93
C SER A 160 -24.09 -26.76 -2.05
N ALA A 161 -23.52 -27.91 -2.41
CA ALA A 161 -22.29 -28.40 -1.79
C ALA A 161 -21.13 -27.45 -2.10
N TYR A 162 -20.37 -27.09 -1.06
CA TYR A 162 -19.33 -26.06 -1.10
C TYR A 162 -17.97 -26.69 -1.43
N TYR A 163 -17.30 -26.21 -2.48
CA TYR A 163 -15.90 -26.51 -2.77
C TYR A 163 -15.09 -25.22 -2.78
N VAL A 164 -13.84 -25.30 -2.32
CA VAL A 164 -12.94 -24.14 -2.23
C VAL A 164 -12.09 -24.05 -3.49
N ASP A 165 -12.07 -22.89 -4.15
CA ASP A 165 -11.20 -22.66 -5.30
C ASP A 165 -9.72 -22.68 -4.90
N ARG A 166 -8.91 -23.38 -5.70
CA ARG A 166 -7.44 -23.30 -5.61
C ARG A 166 -6.96 -22.13 -6.48
N PRO A 167 -6.17 -21.20 -5.93
CA PRO A 167 -5.73 -20.03 -6.69
C PRO A 167 -4.69 -20.40 -7.76
N SER A 168 -4.88 -19.88 -8.97
CA SER A 168 -3.84 -19.81 -10.00
C SER A 168 -3.07 -18.50 -9.88
N VAL A 169 -1.73 -18.58 -9.87
CA VAL A 169 -0.83 -17.42 -9.83
C VAL A 169 -0.65 -16.88 -11.26
N PRO A 170 -0.94 -15.60 -11.54
CA PRO A 170 -0.66 -15.01 -12.83
C PRO A 170 0.84 -14.75 -13.03
N VAL A 171 1.31 -14.84 -14.28
CA VAL A 171 2.67 -14.48 -14.70
C VAL A 171 2.86 -12.96 -14.57
N GLU A 172 3.88 -12.55 -13.81
CA GLU A 172 4.24 -11.14 -13.61
C GLU A 172 4.88 -10.54 -14.87
N VAL A 173 4.30 -9.46 -15.39
CA VAL A 173 4.95 -8.61 -16.42
C VAL A 173 5.59 -7.42 -15.70
N LEU A 174 6.92 -7.38 -15.67
CA LEU A 174 7.74 -6.31 -15.11
C LEU A 174 7.44 -4.96 -15.82
N GLY A 175 7.19 -3.91 -15.03
CA GLY A 175 7.31 -2.51 -15.49
C GLY A 175 6.07 -1.60 -15.37
N ARG A 176 4.89 -2.10 -15.01
CA ARG A 176 3.72 -1.23 -14.79
C ARG A 176 3.61 -0.79 -13.33
N VAL A 177 3.91 0.48 -13.08
CA VAL A 177 3.60 1.13 -11.80
C VAL A 177 2.10 1.47 -11.79
N LEU A 178 1.31 0.79 -10.97
CA LEU A 178 -0.10 1.10 -10.77
C LEU A 178 -0.28 1.88 -9.45
N PRO A 179 -0.53 3.20 -9.49
CA PRO A 179 -0.76 3.99 -8.29
C PRO A 179 -1.93 3.44 -7.46
N LYS A 180 -1.77 3.49 -6.13
CA LYS A 180 -2.84 3.13 -5.20
C LYS A 180 -3.84 4.29 -5.08
N PRO A 181 -5.16 4.02 -5.03
CA PRO A 181 -6.15 5.07 -4.82
C PRO A 181 -5.93 5.81 -3.49
N ASP A 182 -6.18 7.13 -3.48
CA ASP A 182 -6.07 7.95 -2.27
C ASP A 182 -7.24 7.71 -1.31
N ALA A 183 -6.94 7.62 0.00
CA ALA A 183 -7.92 7.42 1.06
C ALA A 183 -8.34 8.74 1.74
N GLY A 184 -7.84 9.88 1.26
CA GLY A 184 -8.07 11.19 1.86
C GLY A 184 -7.05 11.55 2.95
N ALA A 185 -7.07 12.80 3.37
CA ALA A 185 -6.20 13.33 4.42
C ALA A 185 -6.95 14.27 5.36
N VAL A 186 -6.50 14.35 6.60
CA VAL A 186 -6.99 15.29 7.61
C VAL A 186 -5.87 16.26 7.99
N ARG A 187 -6.21 17.49 8.37
CA ARG A 187 -5.20 18.41 8.93
C ARG A 187 -4.69 17.87 10.26
N ALA A 188 -3.39 17.99 10.52
CA ALA A 188 -2.85 17.72 11.83
C ALA A 188 -3.42 18.75 12.83
N ALA A 189 -4.38 18.33 13.67
CA ALA A 189 -4.88 19.17 14.74
C ALA A 189 -3.77 19.41 15.76
N GLY A 190 -3.50 20.68 16.08
CA GLY A 190 -2.79 21.04 17.30
C GLY A 190 -3.54 20.49 18.52
N ARG A 191 -2.81 20.19 19.60
CA ARG A 191 -3.32 19.60 20.86
C ARG A 191 -4.74 20.07 21.19
N PRO A 192 -5.69 19.17 21.52
CA PRO A 192 -6.93 19.60 22.14
C PRO A 192 -6.62 20.18 23.53
N ASP A 193 -6.95 21.45 23.74
CA ASP A 193 -7.21 21.95 25.09
C ASP A 193 -8.48 21.27 25.61
N GLU A 194 -8.37 20.52 26.70
CA GLU A 194 -9.44 19.73 27.33
C GLU A 194 -10.67 20.55 27.79
N LYS A 195 -10.67 21.88 27.66
CA LYS A 195 -11.75 22.76 28.12
C LYS A 195 -12.91 22.96 27.14
N ARG A 196 -12.84 22.48 25.89
CA ARG A 196 -13.88 22.74 24.87
C ARG A 196 -14.96 21.67 24.70
N LEU A 197 -14.92 20.56 25.43
CA LEU A 197 -15.93 19.48 25.31
C LEU A 197 -17.27 19.74 26.02
N ARG A 198 -17.49 20.89 26.68
CA ARG A 198 -18.65 21.09 27.57
C ARG A 198 -19.81 21.95 27.06
N LYS A 199 -19.84 22.41 25.81
CA LYS A 199 -20.98 23.21 25.32
C LYS A 199 -21.36 22.91 23.87
N ARG A 200 -22.15 21.86 23.64
CA ARG A 200 -23.07 21.79 22.49
C ARG A 200 -24.40 21.20 22.96
N LYS A 201 -25.46 22.02 22.92
CA LYS A 201 -26.84 21.54 22.95
C LYS A 201 -27.31 21.21 21.51
N PRO A 202 -28.17 20.21 21.30
CA PRO A 202 -28.67 19.83 19.98
C PRO A 202 -29.79 20.76 19.49
N ALA A 203 -29.88 20.94 18.17
CA ALA A 203 -30.99 21.64 17.50
C ALA A 203 -32.13 20.67 17.13
N PRO A 204 -33.41 21.09 17.18
CA PRO A 204 -34.55 20.28 16.76
C PRO A 204 -34.87 20.39 15.24
N PRO A 205 -35.62 19.42 14.66
CA PRO A 205 -35.89 19.34 13.22
C PRO A 205 -37.26 19.95 12.82
N GLY A 206 -37.31 20.67 11.69
CA GLY A 206 -38.55 21.09 11.00
C GLY A 206 -38.46 20.79 9.51
N ARG A 207 -39.23 19.82 8.98
CA ARG A 207 -40.55 19.92 8.32
C ARG A 207 -40.57 20.77 7.03
N ARG A 208 -40.79 20.06 5.90
CA ARG A 208 -41.14 20.58 4.56
C ARG A 208 -42.63 20.95 4.51
N PRO A 209 -43.04 21.94 3.71
CA PRO A 209 -44.36 21.97 3.09
C PRO A 209 -44.30 21.81 1.55
N ALA A 210 -45.46 21.52 0.99
CA ALA A 210 -45.73 21.05 -0.35
C ALA A 210 -46.37 22.11 -1.28
N ALA A 211 -46.15 21.91 -2.58
CA ALA A 211 -47.07 21.96 -3.74
C ALA A 211 -47.95 23.20 -4.06
N LYS A 212 -47.82 23.64 -5.32
CA LYS A 212 -48.84 24.00 -6.36
C LYS A 212 -48.31 25.21 -7.17
N GLY A 213 -48.47 25.36 -8.48
CA GLY A 213 -49.21 24.66 -9.54
C GLY A 213 -49.43 25.65 -10.72
N LEU A 214 -49.68 25.10 -11.92
CA LEU A 214 -50.18 25.76 -13.17
C LEU A 214 -49.27 26.83 -13.83
N GLY A 215 -49.22 27.01 -15.16
CA GLY A 215 -50.09 26.56 -16.24
C GLY A 215 -49.46 26.77 -17.65
N PHE A 216 -50.33 26.60 -18.65
CA PHE A 216 -50.11 26.27 -20.07
C PHE A 216 -49.83 27.46 -21.03
N GLY A 217 -49.30 27.11 -22.22
CA GLY A 217 -49.57 27.75 -23.53
C GLY A 217 -48.42 28.61 -24.08
N GLY A 218 -48.05 28.62 -25.37
CA GLY A 218 -48.56 28.00 -26.60
C GLY A 218 -47.94 28.69 -27.83
N GLY A 219 -47.85 27.98 -28.96
CA GLY A 219 -47.72 28.45 -30.36
C GLY A 219 -46.36 29.04 -30.80
N SER A 220 -45.58 28.52 -31.75
CA SER A 220 -45.76 28.03 -33.15
C SER A 220 -45.82 29.11 -34.25
N GLY A 221 -44.84 29.07 -35.16
CA GLY A 221 -44.79 29.70 -36.49
C GLY A 221 -43.34 29.63 -37.03
N ALA A 222 -42.93 28.72 -37.94
CA ALA A 222 -43.22 28.62 -39.40
C ALA A 222 -42.57 29.77 -40.21
N MET A 223 -41.93 29.62 -41.37
CA MET A 223 -41.37 28.52 -42.17
C MET A 223 -40.73 29.16 -43.42
N GLY A 224 -39.66 28.56 -43.97
CA GLY A 224 -39.23 28.72 -45.38
C GLY A 224 -38.09 29.74 -45.64
N GLY A 225 -37.09 29.47 -46.46
CA GLY A 225 -36.75 28.29 -47.26
C GLY A 225 -35.47 28.55 -48.09
N LEU A 226 -34.76 27.46 -48.40
CA LEU A 226 -34.06 27.08 -49.66
C LEU A 226 -33.23 28.14 -50.43
N ALA A 227 -32.06 27.88 -51.00
CA ALA A 227 -31.12 26.76 -51.07
C ALA A 227 -29.96 27.22 -51.97
N GLU A 228 -28.72 26.87 -51.62
CA GLU A 228 -27.55 26.55 -52.49
C GLU A 228 -26.27 26.65 -51.64
N MET A 229 -25.24 25.82 -51.74
CA MET A 229 -25.04 24.42 -52.13
C MET A 229 -23.59 24.09 -51.65
N MET A 230 -23.30 22.81 -51.36
CA MET A 230 -21.97 22.21 -51.09
C MET A 230 -21.36 22.36 -49.67
N ALA A 231 -21.55 21.35 -48.81
CA ALA A 231 -20.48 20.69 -48.02
C ALA A 231 -21.02 19.52 -47.18
N GLU A 232 -20.29 18.39 -47.20
CA GLU A 232 -20.23 17.25 -46.25
C GLU A 232 -21.52 16.61 -45.68
N ALA A 233 -21.55 15.27 -45.77
CA ALA A 233 -22.57 14.43 -45.16
C ALA A 233 -22.63 14.63 -43.62
N PRO A 234 -23.82 14.82 -43.03
CA PRO A 234 -23.95 15.11 -41.61
C PRO A 234 -23.78 13.84 -40.75
N PRO A 235 -23.27 13.99 -39.52
CA PRO A 235 -23.34 12.93 -38.50
C PRO A 235 -24.81 12.62 -38.16
N PRO A 236 -25.13 11.40 -37.70
CA PRO A 236 -26.49 11.03 -37.30
C PRO A 236 -27.02 12.01 -36.24
N PRO A 237 -28.35 12.28 -36.22
CA PRO A 237 -28.94 13.27 -35.34
C PRO A 237 -28.56 13.00 -33.89
N GLY A 238 -27.93 14.00 -33.28
CA GLY A 238 -27.53 13.97 -31.88
C GLY A 238 -28.74 13.66 -31.01
N ALA A 239 -28.63 12.60 -30.22
CA ALA A 239 -29.50 12.41 -29.08
C ALA A 239 -29.51 13.71 -28.25
N PRO A 240 -30.67 14.17 -27.75
CA PRO A 240 -30.72 15.34 -26.88
C PRO A 240 -29.71 15.15 -25.74
N PRO A 241 -29.01 16.20 -25.27
CA PRO A 241 -28.07 16.07 -24.17
C PRO A 241 -28.79 15.42 -23.01
N ALA A 242 -28.43 14.18 -22.71
CA ALA A 242 -29.04 13.43 -21.64
C ALA A 242 -28.87 14.23 -20.35
N ARG A 243 -29.99 14.65 -19.77
CA ARG A 243 -29.98 15.44 -18.54
C ARG A 243 -29.27 14.62 -17.46
N PRO A 244 -28.29 15.20 -16.74
CA PRO A 244 -27.62 14.49 -15.66
C PRO A 244 -28.62 14.05 -14.59
N ALA A 245 -28.29 12.97 -13.88
CA ALA A 245 -29.09 12.47 -12.78
C ALA A 245 -29.34 13.54 -11.70
N VAL A 246 -30.52 13.49 -11.08
CA VAL A 246 -30.81 14.25 -9.86
C VAL A 246 -30.25 13.47 -8.69
N SER A 247 -29.20 14.01 -8.07
CA SER A 247 -28.51 13.38 -6.95
C SER A 247 -29.15 13.78 -5.62
N ARG A 248 -29.29 12.83 -4.69
CA ARG A 248 -29.73 13.07 -3.31
C ARG A 248 -28.83 12.32 -2.33
N GLU A 249 -28.29 13.03 -1.35
CA GLU A 249 -27.55 12.43 -0.24
C GLU A 249 -28.51 11.84 0.81
N ALA A 250 -28.24 10.61 1.23
CA ALA A 250 -28.92 9.90 2.30
C ALA A 250 -27.90 9.44 3.35
N ALA A 251 -28.35 8.99 4.53
CA ALA A 251 -27.50 8.76 5.70
C ALA A 251 -26.29 7.85 5.47
N THR A 252 -26.37 6.87 4.55
CA THR A 252 -25.30 5.90 4.26
C THR A 252 -25.03 5.72 2.76
N GLN A 253 -25.70 6.48 1.90
CA GLN A 253 -25.68 6.28 0.45
C GLN A 253 -26.01 7.55 -0.32
N VAL A 254 -25.56 7.63 -1.57
CA VAL A 254 -25.96 8.66 -2.52
C VAL A 254 -26.88 8.03 -3.56
N LEU A 255 -28.04 8.64 -3.79
CA LEU A 255 -29.03 8.21 -4.78
C LEU A 255 -28.91 9.09 -6.03
N PHE A 256 -28.77 8.47 -7.19
CA PHE A 256 -28.76 9.13 -8.49
C PHE A 256 -30.04 8.74 -9.25
N ARG A 257 -31.03 9.65 -9.29
CA ARG A 257 -32.31 9.42 -9.96
C ARG A 257 -32.28 10.02 -11.36
N PHE A 258 -32.52 9.21 -12.38
CA PHE A 258 -32.58 9.68 -13.77
C PHE A 258 -34.00 10.16 -14.08
N PRO A 259 -34.20 11.43 -14.50
CA PRO A 259 -35.54 12.01 -14.65
C PRO A 259 -36.30 11.54 -15.91
N GLY A 260 -35.65 10.81 -16.82
CA GLY A 260 -36.27 10.16 -17.98
C GLY A 260 -36.40 8.66 -17.78
N GLY A 261 -37.48 8.06 -18.31
CA GLY A 261 -37.62 6.61 -18.37
C GLY A 261 -36.49 6.00 -19.18
N VAL A 262 -35.89 4.93 -18.66
CA VAL A 262 -34.78 4.23 -19.32
C VAL A 262 -35.33 3.01 -20.04
N SER A 263 -34.94 2.83 -21.31
CA SER A 263 -35.22 1.62 -22.06
C SER A 263 -33.90 0.96 -22.48
N LEU A 264 -33.79 -0.36 -22.26
CA LEU A 264 -32.57 -1.13 -22.51
C LEU A 264 -32.93 -2.59 -22.78
N PRO A 265 -32.66 -3.13 -23.98
CA PRO A 265 -32.89 -4.54 -24.27
C PRO A 265 -32.12 -5.46 -23.32
N SER A 266 -32.65 -6.67 -23.09
CA SER A 266 -31.99 -7.69 -22.28
C SER A 266 -30.62 -8.05 -22.89
N GLY A 267 -29.58 -8.09 -22.07
CA GLY A 267 -28.19 -8.29 -22.51
C GLY A 267 -27.51 -7.03 -23.04
N GLY A 268 -28.22 -5.89 -23.11
CA GLY A 268 -27.68 -4.61 -23.53
C GLY A 268 -26.95 -3.86 -22.41
N SER A 269 -26.06 -2.94 -22.81
CA SER A 269 -25.32 -2.03 -21.92
C SER A 269 -25.67 -0.58 -22.24
N LEU A 270 -25.82 0.24 -21.19
CA LEU A 270 -26.13 1.66 -21.32
C LEU A 270 -25.18 2.50 -20.45
N ALA A 271 -24.65 3.57 -21.04
CA ALA A 271 -23.90 4.59 -20.31
C ALA A 271 -24.77 5.86 -20.17
N VAL A 272 -25.12 6.22 -18.93
CA VAL A 272 -25.94 7.41 -18.64
C VAL A 272 -25.13 8.44 -17.85
N PRO A 273 -25.11 9.73 -18.24
CA PRO A 273 -24.38 10.75 -17.51
C PRO A 273 -25.08 11.04 -16.17
N PHE A 274 -24.31 11.05 -15.07
CA PHE A 274 -24.84 11.38 -13.75
C PHE A 274 -24.21 12.65 -13.16
N VAL A 275 -23.08 13.10 -13.69
CA VAL A 275 -22.44 14.38 -13.33
C VAL A 275 -21.81 15.01 -14.56
N ASN A 276 -22.00 16.32 -14.72
CA ASN A 276 -21.36 17.13 -15.73
C ASN A 276 -21.22 18.55 -15.18
N ARG A 277 -20.05 18.90 -14.64
CA ARG A 277 -19.83 20.19 -13.96
C ARG A 277 -18.35 20.54 -13.88
N GLU A 278 -18.07 21.83 -13.68
CA GLU A 278 -16.75 22.28 -13.28
C GLU A 278 -16.50 21.95 -11.80
N VAL A 279 -15.27 21.58 -11.50
CA VAL A 279 -14.79 21.22 -10.16
C VAL A 279 -13.41 21.81 -9.90
N PRO A 280 -13.09 22.20 -8.66
CA PRO A 280 -11.74 22.62 -8.34
C PRO A 280 -10.77 21.45 -8.51
N ALA A 281 -9.83 21.62 -9.44
CA ALA A 281 -8.82 20.63 -9.78
C ALA A 281 -7.46 21.31 -9.85
N ARG A 282 -6.44 20.75 -9.20
CA ARG A 282 -5.09 21.33 -9.18
C ARG A 282 -4.02 20.28 -9.46
N ARG A 283 -3.14 20.57 -10.41
CA ARG A 283 -1.99 19.70 -10.74
C ARG A 283 -0.92 19.76 -9.64
N LEU A 284 -0.33 18.61 -9.32
CA LEU A 284 0.77 18.44 -8.38
C LEU A 284 1.63 17.23 -8.73
N SER A 285 2.84 17.19 -8.18
CA SER A 285 3.74 16.04 -8.21
C SER A 285 3.70 15.35 -6.85
N LEU A 286 3.24 14.10 -6.79
CA LEU A 286 3.14 13.32 -5.56
C LEU A 286 4.31 12.34 -5.43
N TYR A 287 5.23 12.58 -4.51
CA TYR A 287 6.32 11.63 -4.27
C TYR A 287 5.94 10.58 -3.23
N GLN A 288 5.85 9.33 -3.70
CA GLN A 288 5.60 8.14 -2.89
C GLN A 288 6.76 7.16 -3.07
N PRO A 289 7.72 7.09 -2.13
CA PRO A 289 8.90 6.24 -2.30
C PRO A 289 8.59 4.74 -2.38
N GLY A 290 7.43 4.30 -1.85
CA GLY A 290 6.96 2.93 -1.97
C GLY A 290 6.28 2.60 -3.31
N THR A 291 5.95 3.61 -4.12
CA THR A 291 5.36 3.43 -5.46
C THR A 291 6.43 3.59 -6.54
N HIS A 292 7.25 4.64 -6.44
CA HIS A 292 8.43 4.83 -7.29
C HIS A 292 9.54 5.52 -6.49
N SER A 293 10.76 4.96 -6.54
CA SER A 293 11.85 5.37 -5.64
C SER A 293 12.47 6.73 -5.98
N ARG A 294 12.54 7.11 -7.27
CA ARG A 294 13.23 8.33 -7.74
C ARG A 294 12.38 9.39 -8.42
N HIS A 295 11.15 9.07 -8.79
CA HIS A 295 10.29 9.94 -9.59
C HIS A 295 8.94 10.11 -8.88
N PRO A 296 8.39 11.32 -8.78
CA PRO A 296 7.04 11.52 -8.27
C PRO A 296 5.99 11.08 -9.30
N LEU A 297 4.75 10.96 -8.85
CA LEU A 297 3.59 10.70 -9.69
C LEU A 297 2.94 12.01 -10.11
N ALA A 298 2.66 12.18 -11.40
CA ALA A 298 1.79 13.23 -11.89
C ALA A 298 0.38 13.01 -11.32
N THR A 299 -0.14 14.03 -10.63
CA THR A 299 -1.33 13.90 -9.79
C THR A 299 -2.22 15.14 -9.91
N VAL A 300 -3.53 14.94 -9.80
CA VAL A 300 -4.51 16.02 -9.65
C VAL A 300 -5.12 15.94 -8.26
N ARG A 301 -5.12 17.04 -7.52
CA ARG A 301 -5.98 17.22 -6.34
C ARG A 301 -7.34 17.65 -6.82
N LEU A 302 -8.31 16.76 -6.68
CA LEU A 302 -9.70 16.96 -7.07
C LEU A 302 -10.54 17.24 -5.81
N VAL A 303 -11.30 18.33 -5.82
CA VAL A 303 -12.22 18.70 -4.73
C VAL A 303 -13.65 18.49 -5.19
N ASN A 304 -14.46 17.83 -4.36
CA ASN A 304 -15.90 17.75 -4.59
C ASN A 304 -16.60 18.86 -3.81
N ASP A 305 -16.69 20.03 -4.42
CA ASP A 305 -17.44 21.19 -3.94
C ASP A 305 -18.96 21.10 -4.17
N GLY A 306 -19.45 19.94 -4.65
CA GLY A 306 -20.87 19.70 -4.88
C GLY A 306 -21.61 19.25 -3.62
N ALA A 307 -22.93 19.17 -3.71
CA ALA A 307 -23.79 18.81 -2.58
C ALA A 307 -23.92 17.30 -2.32
N THR A 308 -23.32 16.43 -3.15
CA THR A 308 -23.41 14.97 -2.98
C THR A 308 -22.06 14.29 -3.22
N GLY A 309 -21.81 13.18 -2.52
CA GLY A 309 -20.63 12.36 -2.77
C GLY A 309 -20.55 11.76 -4.18
N LEU A 310 -19.34 11.64 -4.71
CA LEU A 310 -19.03 10.99 -5.98
C LEU A 310 -18.61 9.52 -5.74
N PRO A 311 -19.21 8.55 -6.46
CA PRO A 311 -18.87 7.14 -6.36
C PRO A 311 -17.40 6.83 -6.74
N PRO A 312 -16.81 5.72 -6.26
CA PRO A 312 -15.50 5.26 -6.72
C PRO A 312 -15.58 4.80 -8.17
N GLY A 313 -14.51 5.04 -8.95
CA GLY A 313 -14.46 4.72 -10.37
C GLY A 313 -13.11 4.93 -11.03
N ILE A 314 -13.07 4.70 -12.33
CA ILE A 314 -11.90 4.98 -13.18
C ILE A 314 -12.06 6.39 -13.74
N LEU A 315 -10.97 7.17 -13.71
CA LEU A 315 -10.88 8.50 -14.30
C LEU A 315 -9.95 8.42 -15.50
N THR A 316 -10.42 8.87 -16.66
CA THR A 316 -9.58 9.16 -17.82
C THR A 316 -9.30 10.66 -17.83
N LEU A 317 -8.03 11.02 -17.80
CA LEU A 317 -7.59 12.41 -17.67
C LEU A 317 -7.16 12.98 -19.01
N TYR A 318 -7.54 14.23 -19.24
CA TYR A 318 -7.16 15.03 -20.39
C TYR A 318 -6.60 16.37 -19.94
N GLU A 319 -5.70 16.92 -20.74
CA GLU A 319 -5.15 18.26 -20.57
C GLU A 319 -5.60 19.15 -21.73
N ARG A 320 -6.11 20.35 -21.40
CA ARG A 320 -6.48 21.37 -22.36
C ARG A 320 -5.41 22.45 -22.43
N ALA A 321 -4.86 22.66 -23.61
CA ALA A 321 -3.93 23.75 -23.89
C ALA A 321 -4.68 25.09 -23.94
N PRO A 322 -4.40 26.07 -23.05
CA PRO A 322 -5.19 27.30 -22.93
C PRO A 322 -5.19 28.17 -24.20
N LYS A 323 -4.09 28.15 -24.97
CA LYS A 323 -3.92 28.99 -26.16
C LYS A 323 -4.56 28.43 -27.42
N THR A 324 -4.62 27.09 -27.54
CA THR A 324 -5.06 26.41 -28.76
C THR A 324 -6.37 25.66 -28.57
N GLY A 325 -6.82 25.46 -27.32
CA GLY A 325 -8.00 24.67 -26.99
C GLY A 325 -7.84 23.16 -27.20
N VAL A 326 -6.68 22.71 -27.69
CA VAL A 326 -6.41 21.30 -27.97
C VAL A 326 -6.50 20.49 -26.68
N VAL A 327 -7.26 19.39 -26.73
CA VAL A 327 -7.46 18.47 -25.61
C VAL A 327 -6.69 17.19 -25.89
N SER A 328 -5.73 16.86 -25.03
CA SER A 328 -4.85 15.71 -25.18
C SER A 328 -5.04 14.72 -24.03
N PHE A 329 -5.02 13.42 -24.32
CA PHE A 329 -5.04 12.38 -23.29
C PHE A 329 -3.72 12.35 -22.52
N ILE A 330 -3.78 12.26 -21.18
CA ILE A 330 -2.59 12.28 -20.31
C ILE A 330 -2.46 11.07 -19.39
N GLY A 331 -3.49 10.23 -19.28
CA GLY A 331 -3.45 8.99 -18.51
C GLY A 331 -4.77 8.61 -17.86
N ASP A 332 -4.78 7.43 -17.25
CA ASP A 332 -5.91 6.93 -16.47
C ASP A 332 -5.54 6.84 -14.98
N ALA A 333 -6.55 6.95 -14.13
CA ALA A 333 -6.41 6.85 -12.70
C ALA A 333 -7.61 6.16 -12.06
N ARG A 334 -7.48 5.81 -10.79
CA ARG A 334 -8.58 5.28 -9.97
C ARG A 334 -8.89 6.27 -8.87
N MET A 335 -10.18 6.53 -8.67
CA MET A 335 -10.69 7.37 -7.60
C MET A 335 -11.51 6.51 -6.63
N THR A 336 -11.27 6.70 -5.34
CA THR A 336 -12.13 6.14 -4.28
C THR A 336 -13.41 6.96 -4.17
N THR A 337 -14.33 6.58 -3.29
CA THR A 337 -15.47 7.44 -2.95
C THR A 337 -14.96 8.82 -2.53
N LEU A 338 -15.52 9.86 -3.13
CA LEU A 338 -15.16 11.26 -2.88
C LEU A 338 -16.39 11.99 -2.31
N PRO A 339 -16.54 12.05 -0.97
CA PRO A 339 -17.66 12.73 -0.30
C PRO A 339 -17.78 14.22 -0.66
N ALA A 340 -18.96 14.79 -0.42
CA ALA A 340 -19.19 16.22 -0.55
C ALA A 340 -18.28 17.01 0.41
N GLY A 341 -17.68 18.09 -0.09
CA GLY A 341 -16.74 18.95 0.66
C GLY A 341 -15.34 18.36 0.86
N GLU A 342 -15.08 17.13 0.43
CA GLU A 342 -13.76 16.48 0.56
C GLU A 342 -12.90 16.64 -0.71
N GLU A 343 -11.63 16.23 -0.59
CA GLU A 343 -10.67 16.17 -1.70
C GLU A 343 -10.03 14.78 -1.83
N ARG A 344 -9.59 14.43 -3.04
CA ARG A 344 -8.80 13.23 -3.33
C ARG A 344 -7.63 13.55 -4.25
N LEU A 345 -6.49 12.89 -4.01
CA LEU A 345 -5.37 12.89 -4.94
C LEU A 345 -5.55 11.77 -5.98
N VAL A 346 -5.54 12.14 -7.24
CA VAL A 346 -5.73 11.25 -8.39
C VAL A 346 -4.44 11.21 -9.19
N SER A 347 -3.62 10.18 -8.97
CA SER A 347 -2.34 9.98 -9.68
C SER A 347 -2.53 9.14 -10.95
N PHE A 348 -1.97 9.61 -12.06
CA PHE A 348 -2.24 9.05 -13.39
C PHE A 348 -0.99 8.67 -14.20
N ALA A 349 0.19 9.18 -13.83
CA ALA A 349 1.44 8.86 -14.52
C ALA A 349 2.66 9.03 -13.60
N VAL A 350 3.81 8.49 -14.01
CA VAL A 350 5.12 8.79 -13.39
C VAL A 350 5.71 10.04 -14.06
N ASP A 351 6.11 11.05 -13.28
CA ASP A 351 6.77 12.26 -13.77
C ASP A 351 8.27 12.02 -13.95
N GLN A 352 8.67 11.74 -15.20
CA GLN A 352 10.06 11.50 -15.57
C GLN A 352 10.93 12.77 -15.56
N LYS A 353 10.31 13.96 -15.58
CA LYS A 353 11.04 15.25 -15.65
C LYS A 353 11.54 15.71 -14.28
N THR A 354 10.96 15.19 -13.19
CA THR A 354 11.34 15.51 -11.81
C THR A 354 12.09 14.34 -11.20
N ARG A 355 13.30 14.57 -10.66
CA ARG A 355 14.12 13.52 -10.02
C ARG A 355 14.32 13.81 -8.54
N ILE A 356 14.17 12.78 -7.70
CA ILE A 356 14.26 12.88 -6.25
C ILE A 356 15.29 11.87 -5.72
N GLY A 357 16.32 12.39 -5.06
CA GLY A 357 17.23 11.66 -4.22
C GLY A 357 16.77 11.70 -2.76
N LYS A 358 17.04 10.63 -2.01
CA LYS A 358 16.71 10.53 -0.59
C LYS A 358 17.91 10.02 0.17
N GLU A 359 18.34 10.80 1.15
CA GLU A 359 19.38 10.44 2.12
C GLU A 359 18.75 10.40 3.51
N THR A 360 19.25 9.52 4.37
CA THR A 360 18.72 9.37 5.72
C THR A 360 19.87 9.25 6.70
N SER A 361 19.84 10.05 7.75
CA SER A 361 20.73 9.92 8.90
C SER A 361 19.92 9.61 10.16
N ASP A 362 20.54 8.86 11.07
CA ASP A 362 20.01 8.53 12.39
C ASP A 362 21.07 8.97 13.39
N THR A 363 20.70 9.90 14.27
CA THR A 363 21.57 10.40 15.32
C THR A 363 20.92 10.13 16.67
N ARG A 364 21.78 9.96 17.67
CA ARG A 364 21.38 9.66 19.02
C ARG A 364 22.04 10.68 19.95
N THR A 365 21.23 11.42 20.69
CA THR A 365 21.69 12.47 21.59
C THR A 365 21.10 12.20 22.97
N ILE A 366 21.93 12.25 24.01
CA ILE A 366 21.50 12.18 25.40
C ILE A 366 20.86 13.52 25.75
N SER A 367 19.61 13.50 26.18
CA SER A 367 18.89 14.71 26.59
C SER A 367 18.92 14.90 28.10
N LYS A 368 18.82 13.80 28.86
CA LYS A 368 18.88 13.82 30.33
C LYS A 368 19.51 12.52 30.83
N GLY A 369 20.19 12.59 31.97
CA GLY A 369 20.64 11.43 32.73
C GLY A 369 20.29 11.62 34.21
N ALA A 370 20.08 10.51 34.91
CA ALA A 370 19.94 10.46 36.37
C ALA A 370 20.57 9.15 36.87
N ILE A 371 21.19 9.18 38.04
CA ILE A 371 21.73 7.99 38.69
C ILE A 371 21.00 7.78 40.01
N GLU A 372 20.52 6.57 40.24
CA GLU A 372 19.97 6.18 41.53
C GLU A 372 20.38 4.74 41.85
N GLN A 373 21.01 4.54 43.01
CA GLN A 373 21.39 3.22 43.53
C GLN A 373 22.18 2.38 42.51
N GLY A 374 23.16 3.00 41.87
CA GLY A 374 24.01 2.34 40.87
C GLY A 374 23.38 2.09 39.51
N VAL A 375 22.16 2.59 39.27
CA VAL A 375 21.47 2.50 37.98
C VAL A 375 21.42 3.87 37.31
N LEU A 376 22.01 3.95 36.13
CA LEU A 376 21.93 5.12 35.25
C LEU A 376 20.65 5.02 34.39
N ARG A 377 19.75 5.99 34.55
CA ARG A 377 18.61 6.21 33.64
C ARG A 377 18.94 7.34 32.67
N LEU A 378 19.04 7.02 31.39
CA LEU A 378 19.25 7.99 30.32
C LEU A 378 17.96 8.22 29.55
N THR A 379 17.60 9.48 29.35
CA THR A 379 16.63 9.87 28.32
C THR A 379 17.41 10.26 27.08
N VAL A 380 17.27 9.45 26.05
CA VAL A 380 17.96 9.57 24.78
C VAL A 380 16.95 10.02 23.73
N VAL A 381 17.24 11.10 23.03
CA VAL A 381 16.46 11.51 21.87
C VAL A 381 17.10 10.90 20.63
N ARG A 382 16.38 9.97 20.01
CA ARG A 382 16.72 9.51 18.67
C ARG A 382 16.15 10.48 17.66
N ARG A 383 17.00 11.04 16.82
CA ARG A 383 16.63 11.97 15.76
C ARG A 383 16.94 11.31 14.42
N LYS A 384 15.92 11.22 13.58
CA LYS A 384 16.06 10.73 12.21
C LYS A 384 15.80 11.87 11.26
N ALA A 385 16.83 12.25 10.50
CA ALA A 385 16.73 13.28 9.47
C ALA A 385 16.71 12.61 8.10
N THR A 386 15.69 12.92 7.30
CA THR A 386 15.60 12.53 5.89
C THR A 386 15.76 13.76 5.02
N THR A 387 16.84 13.83 4.26
CA THR A 387 17.07 14.89 3.28
C THR A 387 16.57 14.40 1.94
N TYR A 388 15.65 15.15 1.35
CA TYR A 388 15.22 14.93 -0.02
C TYR A 388 15.88 15.98 -0.90
N ARG A 389 16.61 15.54 -1.91
CA ARG A 389 17.19 16.41 -2.95
C ARG A 389 16.34 16.28 -4.20
N VAL A 390 15.78 17.37 -4.67
CA VAL A 390 14.83 17.36 -5.78
C VAL A 390 15.34 18.24 -6.89
N LYS A 391 15.48 17.66 -8.08
CA LYS A 391 15.74 18.37 -9.32
C LYS A 391 14.43 18.58 -10.04
N ALA A 392 14.03 19.85 -10.14
CA ALA A 392 12.82 20.26 -10.85
C ALA A 392 12.98 20.14 -12.37
N PRO A 393 11.88 20.08 -13.14
CA PRO A 393 11.92 20.17 -14.60
C PRO A 393 12.55 21.50 -15.06
N ALA A 394 13.28 21.49 -16.17
CA ALA A 394 14.04 22.65 -16.63
C ALA A 394 13.21 23.92 -16.93
N ARG A 395 11.95 23.75 -17.36
CA ARG A 395 11.13 24.86 -17.90
C ARG A 395 9.82 25.09 -17.14
N GLU A 396 9.54 24.31 -16.11
CA GLU A 396 8.24 24.29 -15.45
C GLU A 396 8.42 24.26 -13.93
N ASP A 397 7.73 25.14 -13.23
CA ASP A 397 7.59 25.03 -11.78
C ASP A 397 6.77 23.78 -11.43
N ARG A 398 6.86 23.29 -10.20
CA ARG A 398 6.03 22.17 -9.72
C ARG A 398 5.59 22.38 -8.28
N LYS A 399 4.35 22.00 -7.98
CA LYS A 399 3.87 21.84 -6.60
C LYS A 399 4.15 20.40 -6.18
N LEU A 400 5.17 20.18 -5.37
CA LEU A 400 5.56 18.86 -4.89
C LEU A 400 4.83 18.55 -3.56
N LEU A 401 4.28 17.36 -3.46
CA LEU A 401 3.71 16.81 -2.24
C LEU A 401 4.41 15.50 -1.91
N ILE A 402 4.88 15.34 -0.68
CA ILE A 402 5.72 14.21 -0.30
C ILE A 402 5.03 13.43 0.80
N GLU A 403 4.90 12.13 0.56
CA GLU A 403 4.43 11.21 1.57
C GLU A 403 5.60 10.66 2.38
N HIS A 404 5.82 11.26 3.55
CA HIS A 404 6.82 10.80 4.52
C HIS A 404 6.18 9.83 5.53
N PRO A 405 6.77 8.64 5.79
CA PRO A 405 6.20 7.69 6.74
C PRO A 405 6.07 8.25 8.17
N ARG A 406 4.88 8.11 8.77
CA ARG A 406 4.62 8.41 10.19
C ARG A 406 4.78 7.12 10.99
N ARG A 407 5.79 7.08 11.85
CA ARG A 407 6.10 5.92 12.70
C ARG A 407 5.54 6.11 14.10
N ARG A 408 5.00 5.05 14.70
CA ARG A 408 4.51 5.09 16.09
C ARG A 408 5.64 5.51 17.05
N GLY A 409 5.33 6.45 17.93
CA GLY A 409 6.28 6.98 18.93
C GLY A 409 7.31 7.98 18.38
N TRP A 410 7.34 8.24 17.07
CA TRP A 410 8.12 9.31 16.47
C TRP A 410 7.25 10.54 16.24
N LYS A 411 7.79 11.72 16.53
CA LYS A 411 7.13 13.01 16.37
C LYS A 411 7.84 13.81 15.28
N LEU A 412 7.07 14.51 14.45
CA LEU A 412 7.62 15.41 13.44
C LEU A 412 8.12 16.70 14.13
N VAL A 413 9.37 17.05 13.89
CA VAL A 413 10.03 18.26 14.43
C VAL A 413 10.23 19.29 13.33
N SER A 414 10.55 18.84 12.12
CA SER A 414 10.67 19.71 10.95
C SER A 414 10.18 18.98 9.70
N PRO A 415 9.35 19.59 8.84
CA PRO A 415 8.72 20.91 9.00
C PRO A 415 7.71 20.94 10.17
N ASP A 416 7.15 22.12 10.49
CA ASP A 416 6.12 22.25 11.53
C ASP A 416 4.96 21.29 11.25
N GLU A 417 4.59 20.47 12.24
CA GLU A 417 3.51 19.50 12.13
C GLU A 417 2.17 20.15 11.76
N LYS A 418 1.95 21.42 12.08
CA LYS A 418 0.73 22.16 11.70
C LYS A 418 0.67 22.48 10.20
N SER A 419 1.82 22.50 9.53
CA SER A 419 1.92 22.80 8.09
C SER A 419 1.70 21.59 7.18
N VAL A 420 1.57 20.39 7.77
CA VAL A 420 1.47 19.12 7.02
C VAL A 420 0.07 18.51 7.15
N GLU A 421 -0.32 17.73 6.14
CA GLU A 421 -1.54 16.91 6.20
C GLU A 421 -1.20 15.50 6.72
N LEU A 422 -2.17 14.85 7.36
CA LEU A 422 -2.07 13.46 7.82
C LEU A 422 -2.90 12.56 6.91
N ALA A 423 -2.23 11.64 6.23
CA ALA A 423 -2.86 10.62 5.39
C ALA A 423 -2.53 9.23 5.96
N GLY A 424 -3.37 8.75 6.88
CA GLY A 424 -3.16 7.49 7.59
C GLY A 424 -1.82 7.43 8.35
N ALA A 425 -0.93 6.53 7.92
CA ALA A 425 0.40 6.35 8.50
C ALA A 425 1.49 7.21 7.81
N LYS A 426 1.12 8.35 7.21
CA LYS A 426 2.04 9.21 6.46
C LYS A 426 1.76 10.69 6.74
N TYR A 427 2.82 11.48 6.75
CA TYR A 427 2.79 12.94 6.66
C TYR A 427 2.82 13.35 5.19
N ARG A 428 2.01 14.34 4.82
CA ARG A 428 1.95 14.95 3.49
C ARG A 428 2.57 16.35 3.56
N ILE A 429 3.78 16.46 3.04
CA ILE A 429 4.62 17.65 3.16
C ILE A 429 4.63 18.36 1.81
N ARG A 430 4.14 19.61 1.80
CA ARG A 430 4.07 20.44 0.60
C ARG A 430 5.39 21.19 0.39
N HIS A 431 5.84 21.27 -0.86
CA HIS A 431 7.02 22.05 -1.24
C HIS A 431 6.81 22.66 -2.64
N GLN A 432 7.23 23.91 -2.80
CA GLN A 432 7.21 24.58 -4.11
C GLN A 432 8.57 24.36 -4.78
N LEU A 433 8.53 23.81 -5.99
CA LEU A 433 9.72 23.65 -6.83
C LEU A 433 9.76 24.73 -7.90
N THR A 434 10.89 25.41 -7.98
CA THR A 434 11.17 26.40 -9.03
C THR A 434 11.79 25.70 -10.23
N LYS A 435 11.37 26.06 -11.44
CA LYS A 435 11.88 25.50 -12.70
C LYS A 435 13.41 25.47 -12.74
N GLY A 436 13.97 24.33 -13.14
CA GLY A 436 15.40 24.10 -13.29
C GLY A 436 16.21 24.03 -11.99
N ALA A 437 15.63 24.38 -10.84
CA ALA A 437 16.34 24.41 -9.58
C ALA A 437 16.57 23.00 -9.02
N GLU A 438 17.70 22.83 -8.33
CA GLU A 438 17.92 21.73 -7.41
C GLU A 438 17.74 22.24 -5.98
N GLN A 439 16.76 21.68 -5.29
CA GLN A 439 16.37 22.10 -3.94
C GLN A 439 16.48 20.92 -2.98
N ALA A 440 16.97 21.19 -1.76
CA ALA A 440 17.01 20.21 -0.69
C ALA A 440 16.09 20.65 0.44
N PHE A 441 15.30 19.71 0.98
CA PHE A 441 14.52 19.95 2.20
C PHE A 441 14.66 18.75 3.13
N LYS A 442 14.68 19.06 4.43
CA LYS A 442 14.91 18.09 5.50
C LYS A 442 13.61 17.82 6.23
N VAL A 443 13.36 16.53 6.48
CA VAL A 443 12.28 16.07 7.35
C VAL A 443 12.92 15.42 8.57
N ILE A 444 12.68 16.00 9.74
CA ILE A 444 13.27 15.58 11.01
C ILE A 444 12.16 15.02 11.88
N VAL A 445 12.32 13.77 12.30
CA VAL A 445 11.45 13.13 13.29
C VAL A 445 12.27 12.71 14.51
N GLU A 446 11.66 12.81 15.69
CA GLU A 446 12.29 12.48 16.96
C GLU A 446 11.49 11.48 17.77
N LYS A 447 12.20 10.61 18.49
CA LYS A 447 11.62 9.70 19.47
C LYS A 447 12.46 9.74 20.75
N PRO A 448 11.90 10.20 21.89
CA PRO A 448 12.54 9.99 23.18
C PRO A 448 12.48 8.50 23.55
N VAL A 449 13.60 7.97 24.02
CA VAL A 449 13.79 6.59 24.48
C VAL A 449 14.43 6.65 25.85
N THR A 450 13.85 5.97 26.82
CA THR A 450 14.47 5.78 28.13
C THR A 450 15.31 4.51 28.10
N GLU A 451 16.56 4.63 28.53
CA GLU A 451 17.50 3.52 28.66
C GLU A 451 17.95 3.41 30.10
N THR A 452 18.16 2.19 30.57
CA THR A 452 18.57 1.88 31.94
C THR A 452 19.83 1.03 31.88
N VAL A 453 20.87 1.45 32.59
CA VAL A 453 22.18 0.83 32.55
C VAL A 453 22.73 0.69 33.98
N GLY A 454 23.15 -0.51 34.37
CA GLY A 454 23.84 -0.73 35.64
C GLY A 454 25.29 -0.26 35.56
N ILE A 455 25.69 0.70 36.41
CA ILE A 455 27.02 1.31 36.37
C ILE A 455 28.11 0.27 36.66
N SER A 456 27.85 -0.68 37.55
CA SER A 456 28.78 -1.78 37.89
C SER A 456 29.14 -2.66 36.68
N SER A 457 28.22 -2.80 35.73
CA SER A 457 28.41 -3.60 34.51
C SER A 457 29.18 -2.86 33.40
N LEU A 458 29.35 -1.54 33.53
CA LEU A 458 30.04 -0.73 32.53
C LEU A 458 31.54 -1.03 32.53
N ARG A 459 32.12 -1.14 31.33
CA ARG A 459 33.56 -1.22 31.12
C ARG A 459 34.18 0.18 31.21
N LEU A 460 35.49 0.24 31.49
CA LEU A 460 36.21 1.50 31.69
C LEU A 460 36.07 2.47 30.50
N ASP A 461 36.08 1.97 29.26
CA ASP A 461 35.89 2.79 28.04
C ASP A 461 34.54 3.50 28.02
N LYS A 462 33.46 2.82 28.45
CA LYS A 462 32.12 3.39 28.54
C LYS A 462 31.97 4.37 29.70
N VAL A 463 32.61 4.08 30.83
CA VAL A 463 32.66 5.00 31.98
C VAL A 463 33.36 6.30 31.57
N LEU A 464 34.51 6.22 30.90
CA LEU A 464 35.25 7.37 30.39
C LEU A 464 34.46 8.15 29.33
N PHE A 465 33.73 7.45 28.45
CA PHE A 465 32.83 8.09 27.49
C PHE A 465 31.79 8.98 28.18
N TYR A 466 31.15 8.49 29.26
CA TYR A 466 30.19 9.29 30.00
C TYR A 466 30.86 10.42 30.80
N ALA A 467 32.04 10.19 31.37
CA ALA A 467 32.81 11.24 32.04
C ALA A 467 33.14 12.42 31.10
N GLY A 468 33.45 12.13 29.82
CA GLY A 468 33.75 13.13 28.79
C GLY A 468 32.54 13.69 28.03
N SER A 469 31.33 13.18 28.25
CA SER A 469 30.15 13.53 27.44
C SER A 469 29.60 14.91 27.80
N ALA A 470 29.75 15.89 26.90
CA ALA A 470 29.20 17.24 27.08
C ALA A 470 27.67 17.28 27.21
N GLU A 471 26.97 16.20 26.81
CA GLU A 471 25.52 16.06 26.91
C GLU A 471 25.04 15.70 28.34
N LEU A 472 25.95 15.28 29.22
CA LEU A 472 25.65 14.98 30.62
C LEU A 472 25.89 16.19 31.53
N SER A 473 25.13 16.25 32.62
CA SER A 473 25.30 17.30 33.63
C SER A 473 26.70 17.25 34.25
N GLY A 474 27.19 18.40 34.72
CA GLY A 474 28.47 18.49 35.43
C GLY A 474 28.61 17.48 36.59
N PRO A 475 27.59 17.32 37.46
CA PRO A 475 27.59 16.31 38.51
C PRO A 475 27.72 14.87 38.00
N LEU A 476 26.99 14.50 36.94
CA LEU A 476 27.09 13.16 36.35
C LEU A 476 28.48 12.89 35.77
N ARG A 477 29.05 13.87 35.05
CA ARG A 477 30.41 13.74 34.51
C ARG A 477 31.45 13.52 35.60
N LYS A 478 31.35 14.27 36.71
CA LYS A 478 32.23 14.10 37.89
C LYS A 478 32.07 12.71 38.52
N ALA A 479 30.84 12.23 38.69
CA ALA A 479 30.59 10.89 39.21
C ALA A 479 31.18 9.80 38.33
N PHE A 480 31.06 9.90 37.00
CA PHE A 480 31.68 8.96 36.08
C PHE A 480 33.21 9.05 36.06
N ALA A 481 33.80 10.23 36.27
CA ALA A 481 35.25 10.37 36.42
C ALA A 481 35.75 9.61 37.66
N GLU A 482 35.05 9.73 38.80
CA GLU A 482 35.39 9.01 40.03
C GLU A 482 35.25 7.48 39.87
N VAL A 483 34.16 7.03 39.23
CA VAL A 483 33.98 5.62 38.87
C VAL A 483 35.13 5.14 37.96
N ALA A 484 35.63 5.99 37.06
CA ALA A 484 36.74 5.62 36.18
C ALA A 484 38.03 5.39 36.95
N GLU A 485 38.36 6.25 37.93
CA GLU A 485 39.56 6.08 38.77
C GLU A 485 39.49 4.82 39.62
N LEU A 486 38.37 4.61 40.33
CA LEU A 486 38.17 3.40 41.14
C LEU A 486 38.25 2.13 40.28
N ARG A 487 37.70 2.17 39.07
CA ARG A 487 37.76 1.04 38.14
C ARG A 487 39.16 0.82 37.55
N ARG A 488 39.97 1.86 37.39
CA ARG A 488 41.38 1.72 36.98
C ARG A 488 42.18 0.95 38.02
N GLU A 489 41.98 1.19 39.32
CA GLU A 489 42.66 0.43 40.37
C GLU A 489 42.22 -1.04 40.40
N VAL A 490 40.92 -1.32 40.22
CA VAL A 490 40.41 -2.70 40.06
C VAL A 490 41.06 -3.38 38.84
N ASP A 491 41.05 -2.72 37.67
CA ASP A 491 41.60 -3.28 36.44
C ASP A 491 43.15 -3.41 36.50
N LYS A 492 43.83 -2.55 37.26
CA LYS A 492 45.28 -2.63 37.54
C LYS A 492 45.61 -3.86 38.39
N SER A 493 44.92 -4.03 39.52
CA SER A 493 45.14 -5.17 40.43
C SER A 493 44.83 -6.50 39.73
N ARG A 494 43.75 -6.56 38.91
CA ARG A 494 43.44 -7.75 38.08
C ARG A 494 44.54 -8.09 37.07
N ARG A 495 45.12 -7.08 36.41
CA ARG A 495 46.25 -7.31 35.48
C ARG A 495 47.47 -7.84 36.22
N GLU A 496 47.74 -7.30 37.39
CA GLU A 496 48.89 -7.69 38.21
C GLU A 496 48.75 -9.12 38.74
N ILE A 497 47.58 -9.48 39.29
CA ILE A 497 47.26 -10.86 39.69
C ILE A 497 47.42 -11.83 38.50
N SER A 498 46.95 -11.44 37.31
CA SER A 498 47.13 -12.27 36.11
C SER A 498 48.61 -12.42 35.71
N ARG A 499 49.42 -11.35 35.84
CA ARG A 499 50.87 -11.37 35.58
C ARG A 499 51.60 -12.29 36.55
N LEU A 500 51.35 -12.13 37.85
CA LEU A 500 51.92 -12.96 38.92
C LEU A 500 51.50 -14.42 38.76
N GLY A 501 50.23 -14.69 38.46
CA GLY A 501 49.74 -16.05 38.21
C GLY A 501 50.41 -16.73 37.00
N LYS A 502 50.68 -15.98 35.94
CA LYS A 502 51.48 -16.48 34.80
C LYS A 502 52.93 -16.76 35.19
N GLY A 503 53.54 -15.89 35.99
CA GLY A 503 54.89 -16.06 36.54
C GLY A 503 55.00 -17.34 37.38
N LYS A 504 54.09 -17.51 38.34
CA LYS A 504 53.97 -18.72 39.18
C LYS A 504 53.89 -20.01 38.34
N ASN A 505 53.01 -20.02 37.34
CA ASN A 505 52.86 -21.16 36.45
C ASN A 505 54.11 -21.42 35.59
N GLY A 506 54.83 -20.37 35.21
CA GLY A 506 56.11 -20.48 34.51
C GLY A 506 57.19 -21.14 35.37
N LEU A 507 57.30 -20.73 36.64
CA LEU A 507 58.23 -21.31 37.60
C LEU A 507 57.94 -22.79 37.87
N PHE A 508 56.68 -23.17 38.09
CA PHE A 508 56.33 -24.59 38.29
C PHE A 508 56.73 -25.47 37.10
N LYS A 509 56.52 -25.00 35.87
CA LYS A 509 56.94 -25.74 34.66
C LYS A 509 58.46 -25.85 34.57
N ASP A 510 59.20 -24.81 34.95
CA ASP A 510 60.67 -24.87 34.94
C ASP A 510 61.21 -25.78 36.05
N GLN A 511 60.61 -25.77 37.23
CA GLN A 511 60.97 -26.71 38.31
C GLN A 511 60.73 -28.16 37.91
N GLU A 512 59.60 -28.47 37.28
CA GLU A 512 59.31 -29.81 36.75
C GLU A 512 60.39 -30.25 35.73
N ARG A 513 60.76 -29.35 34.81
CA ARG A 513 61.85 -29.57 33.85
C ARG A 513 63.19 -29.81 34.56
N ILE A 514 63.52 -29.01 35.58
CA ILE A 514 64.77 -29.14 36.33
C ILE A 514 64.81 -30.44 37.12
N ARG A 515 63.72 -30.82 37.82
CA ARG A 515 63.60 -32.10 38.55
C ARG A 515 63.76 -33.30 37.62
N LYS A 516 63.14 -33.25 36.42
CA LYS A 516 63.32 -34.28 35.40
C LYS A 516 64.78 -34.37 34.91
N ASN A 517 65.44 -33.23 34.72
CA ASN A 517 66.85 -33.21 34.30
C ASN A 517 67.79 -33.70 35.40
N LEU A 518 67.53 -33.37 36.68
CA LEU A 518 68.29 -33.84 37.84
C LEU A 518 68.35 -35.37 37.92
N GLY A 519 67.26 -36.06 37.56
CA GLY A 519 67.21 -37.53 37.52
C GLY A 519 68.18 -38.17 36.50
N ASN A 520 68.73 -37.40 35.57
CA ASN A 520 69.62 -37.89 34.50
C ASN A 520 71.08 -37.44 34.69
N VAL A 521 71.41 -36.77 35.79
CA VAL A 521 72.73 -36.15 36.02
C VAL A 521 73.33 -36.70 37.32
N SER A 522 74.62 -37.07 37.30
CA SER A 522 75.32 -37.56 38.50
C SER A 522 75.37 -36.49 39.60
N SER A 523 75.15 -36.91 40.84
CA SER A 523 75.11 -36.06 42.05
C SER A 523 76.38 -35.26 42.29
N ASP A 524 77.53 -35.76 41.81
CA ASP A 524 78.83 -35.13 42.07
C ASP A 524 79.17 -34.02 41.06
N SER A 525 78.39 -33.91 39.98
CA SER A 525 78.64 -32.96 38.89
C SER A 525 78.30 -31.51 39.25
N ASP A 526 79.04 -30.57 38.67
CA ASP A 526 78.77 -29.13 38.82
C ASP A 526 77.38 -28.74 38.29
N ILE A 527 76.87 -29.48 37.31
CA ILE A 527 75.54 -29.29 36.72
C ILE A 527 74.45 -29.61 37.76
N TYR A 528 74.61 -30.70 38.53
CA TYR A 528 73.68 -31.06 39.61
C TYR A 528 73.59 -29.94 40.65
N ARG A 529 74.75 -29.46 41.15
CA ARG A 529 74.80 -28.36 42.13
C ARG A 529 74.15 -27.09 41.60
N ARG A 530 74.36 -26.75 40.32
CA ARG A 530 73.73 -25.59 39.67
C ARG A 530 72.20 -25.71 39.61
N TYR A 531 71.66 -26.89 39.31
CA TYR A 531 70.23 -27.12 39.27
C TYR A 531 69.57 -27.07 40.64
N VAL A 532 70.19 -27.65 41.67
CA VAL A 532 69.71 -27.54 43.06
C VAL A 532 69.69 -26.07 43.50
N LYS A 533 70.77 -25.30 43.25
CA LYS A 533 70.81 -23.86 43.55
C LYS A 533 69.73 -23.07 42.80
N LYS A 534 69.41 -23.45 41.57
CA LYS A 534 68.34 -22.82 40.80
C LYS A 534 66.95 -23.15 41.37
N LEU A 535 66.72 -24.39 41.82
CA LEU A 535 65.47 -24.76 42.49
C LEU A 535 65.27 -23.95 43.77
N ASP A 536 66.30 -23.83 44.61
CA ASP A 536 66.26 -23.03 45.83
C ASP A 536 65.92 -21.55 45.55
N ALA A 537 66.55 -20.95 44.54
CA ALA A 537 66.21 -19.59 44.10
C ALA A 537 64.76 -19.48 43.60
N GLN A 538 64.23 -20.52 42.94
CA GLN A 538 62.85 -20.55 42.46
C GLN A 538 61.83 -20.73 43.59
N GLU A 539 62.16 -21.45 44.66
CA GLU A 539 61.31 -21.53 45.85
C GLU A 539 61.18 -20.16 46.52
N ASN A 540 62.31 -19.44 46.70
CA ASN A 540 62.29 -18.06 47.20
C ASN A 540 61.46 -17.14 46.29
N GLU A 541 61.55 -17.28 44.96
CA GLU A 541 60.75 -16.49 44.01
C GLU A 541 59.25 -16.85 44.08
N LEU A 542 58.91 -18.13 44.27
CA LEU A 542 57.53 -18.59 44.46
C LEU A 542 56.91 -18.05 45.74
N GLU A 543 57.66 -18.00 46.84
CA GLU A 543 57.23 -17.38 48.11
C GLU A 543 56.95 -15.88 47.91
N ASN A 544 57.87 -15.16 47.27
CA ASN A 544 57.68 -13.74 46.94
C ASN A 544 56.44 -13.51 46.06
N ILE A 545 56.21 -14.37 45.06
CA ILE A 545 55.01 -14.29 44.21
C ILE A 545 53.74 -14.60 45.02
N ALA A 546 53.79 -15.55 45.95
CA ALA A 546 52.66 -15.90 46.81
C ALA A 546 52.26 -14.72 47.70
N GLU A 547 53.23 -14.08 48.37
CA GLU A 547 52.98 -12.86 49.16
C GLU A 547 52.44 -11.71 48.29
N ALA A 548 53.02 -11.51 47.11
CA ALA A 548 52.56 -10.46 46.18
C ALA A 548 51.12 -10.73 45.71
N LEU A 549 50.76 -11.99 45.45
CA LEU A 549 49.40 -12.38 45.10
C LEU A 549 48.43 -12.14 46.26
N GLU A 550 48.81 -12.44 47.50
CA GLU A 550 47.96 -12.18 48.67
C GLU A 550 47.71 -10.67 48.84
N LYS A 551 48.78 -9.86 48.79
CA LYS A 551 48.71 -8.39 48.87
C LYS A 551 47.85 -7.81 47.75
N GLU A 552 48.03 -8.25 46.50
CA GLU A 552 47.23 -7.75 45.37
C GLU A 552 45.78 -8.25 45.38
N ASN A 553 45.49 -9.45 45.90
CA ASN A 553 44.11 -9.91 46.08
C ASN A 553 43.38 -9.12 47.16
N ALA A 554 44.05 -8.80 48.28
CA ALA A 554 43.49 -7.92 49.31
C ALA A 554 43.18 -6.53 48.72
N LYS A 555 44.11 -5.96 47.95
CA LYS A 555 43.92 -4.70 47.24
C LYS A 555 42.78 -4.76 46.21
N LEU A 556 42.64 -5.87 45.48
CA LEU A 556 41.54 -6.08 44.54
C LEU A 556 40.18 -6.07 45.27
N ASN A 557 40.09 -6.74 46.41
CA ASN A 557 38.86 -6.77 47.21
C ASN A 557 38.52 -5.37 47.73
N GLU A 558 39.48 -4.67 48.33
CA GLU A 558 39.30 -3.30 48.83
C GLU A 558 38.87 -2.33 47.73
N SER A 559 39.54 -2.35 46.57
CA SER A 559 39.18 -1.50 45.43
C SER A 559 37.82 -1.86 44.82
N THR A 560 37.43 -3.13 44.85
CA THR A 560 36.11 -3.58 44.39
C THR A 560 35.00 -3.13 45.35
N GLU A 561 35.22 -3.22 46.65
CA GLU A 561 34.29 -2.73 47.68
C GLU A 561 34.17 -1.21 47.64
N ALA A 562 35.28 -0.48 47.47
CA ALA A 562 35.26 0.97 47.30
C ALA A 562 34.45 1.38 46.07
N LEU A 563 34.64 0.69 44.93
CA LEU A 563 33.87 0.91 43.70
C LEU A 563 32.37 0.63 43.93
N ALA A 564 32.04 -0.51 44.51
CA ALA A 564 30.64 -0.89 44.78
C ALA A 564 29.96 0.07 45.75
N GLY A 565 30.66 0.45 46.84
CA GLY A 565 30.19 1.37 47.86
C GLY A 565 29.98 2.78 47.32
N TYR A 566 30.88 3.27 46.46
CA TYR A 566 30.69 4.55 45.77
C TYR A 566 29.46 4.51 44.86
N ILE A 567 29.36 3.49 44.00
CA ILE A 567 28.24 3.32 43.05
C ILE A 567 26.89 3.24 43.78
N ALA A 568 26.81 2.51 44.90
CA ALA A 568 25.58 2.36 45.67
C ALA A 568 25.10 3.67 46.29
N LYS A 569 26.02 4.57 46.65
CA LYS A 569 25.73 5.88 47.26
C LYS A 569 25.38 6.97 46.23
N LEU A 570 25.59 6.72 44.94
CA LEU A 570 25.28 7.71 43.90
C LEU A 570 23.77 7.95 43.79
N LYS A 571 23.37 9.20 44.03
CA LYS A 571 22.02 9.72 43.76
C LYS A 571 22.14 11.11 43.15
N ILE A 572 21.95 11.21 41.83
CA ILE A 572 22.16 12.42 41.01
C ILE A 572 21.02 12.62 40.04
#